data_AF-A0A088EWJ1-F1
#
_entry.id   AF-A0A088EWJ1-F1
#
_cell.length_a   1.000
_cell.length_b   1.000
_cell.length_c   1.000
_cell.angle_alpha   90.00
_cell.angle_beta   90.00
_cell.angle_gamma   90.00
#
_symmetry.space_group_name_H-M   'P 1'
#
loop_
_entity.id
_entity.type
_entity.pdbx_description
1 polymer ?
#
loop_
_entity_poly.entity_id
_entity_poly.type
_entity_poly.pdbx_seq_one_letter_code
_entity_poly.pdbx_strand_id
1 'polypeptide(L)'
;MILITGGTGFLGATLIKQMIDLGIDVIAIKRSSSIIPQQLLSSSLIQWVNADICNYFELAEIFCNITEVYHCAAVVSYQKQDAANMINVNRDGTSHIVNLCLEHNARLVHVSSVAALGSSKNQTPVSEKDYWEYEPTLSNYAISKYESEMVVWRGIAEGLDAVIVNPSVIIGASSGSKGSGAIFSLINKGLKYYPTGTVGVVDVEDVANIMRYLMATKSISGERFIINNVNLSNKELLEKASAVMGKAAPKIAVSPTLLHIAATLATWVAAIKNEKSTLTKDSARASSEKLAYSAAKLQQVLPFKYKSLDLTLKEIAQQYSQSTI
;
A
#
# COMPACT_ATOMS: atom_id res chain seq x y z
N MET A 1 7.05 10.19 -21.45
CA MET A 1 7.34 10.73 -20.11
C MET A 1 6.71 9.83 -19.05
N ILE A 2 7.23 9.85 -17.81
CA ILE A 2 6.75 9.01 -16.70
C ILE A 2 5.84 9.85 -15.79
N LEU A 3 4.60 9.40 -15.60
CA LEU A 3 3.64 9.97 -14.65
C LEU A 3 3.56 9.10 -13.38
N ILE A 4 3.64 9.72 -12.22
CA ILE A 4 3.46 9.05 -10.91
C ILE A 4 2.28 9.70 -10.18
N THR A 5 1.21 8.92 -9.95
CA THR A 5 0.11 9.34 -9.07
C THR A 5 0.41 8.97 -7.62
N GLY A 6 -0.19 9.71 -6.67
CA GLY A 6 0.07 9.46 -5.24
C GLY A 6 1.52 9.77 -4.85
N GLY A 7 2.18 10.69 -5.57
CA GLY A 7 3.60 11.02 -5.39
C GLY A 7 3.95 11.58 -4.01
N THR A 8 2.98 12.14 -3.27
CA THR A 8 3.19 12.58 -1.89
C THR A 8 2.94 11.48 -0.85
N GLY A 9 2.52 10.29 -1.27
CA GLY A 9 2.28 9.13 -0.41
C GLY A 9 3.54 8.31 -0.15
N PHE A 10 3.48 7.38 0.80
CA PHE A 10 4.65 6.59 1.24
C PHE A 10 5.35 5.84 0.09
N LEU A 11 4.60 5.03 -0.67
CA LEU A 11 5.15 4.28 -1.80
C LEU A 11 5.52 5.20 -2.98
N GLY A 12 4.62 6.12 -3.36
CA GLY A 12 4.86 7.03 -4.48
C GLY A 12 6.08 7.92 -4.29
N ALA A 13 6.28 8.45 -3.07
CA ALA A 13 7.46 9.24 -2.75
C ALA A 13 8.76 8.43 -2.78
N THR A 14 8.71 7.17 -2.33
CA THR A 14 9.85 6.25 -2.41
C THR A 14 10.20 5.93 -3.86
N LEU A 15 9.18 5.67 -4.70
CA LEU A 15 9.37 5.45 -6.13
C LEU A 15 9.99 6.67 -6.82
N ILE A 16 9.46 7.87 -6.57
CA ILE A 16 10.01 9.13 -7.10
C ILE A 16 11.47 9.29 -6.67
N LYS A 17 11.78 9.05 -5.38
CA LYS A 17 13.15 9.13 -4.87
C LYS A 17 14.09 8.19 -5.61
N GLN A 18 13.69 6.95 -5.85
CA GLN A 18 14.49 6.00 -6.62
C GLN A 18 14.69 6.44 -8.08
N MET A 19 13.67 7.03 -8.72
CA MET A 19 13.79 7.52 -10.10
C MET A 19 14.78 8.68 -10.21
N ILE A 20 14.67 9.68 -9.34
CA ILE A 20 15.56 10.85 -9.39
C ILE A 20 17.00 10.49 -9.00
N ASP A 21 17.20 9.50 -8.12
CA ASP A 21 18.54 9.00 -7.79
C ASP A 21 19.24 8.32 -8.98
N LEU A 22 18.44 7.83 -9.95
CA LEU A 22 18.90 7.29 -11.21
C LEU A 22 19.00 8.34 -12.32
N GLY A 23 18.72 9.61 -12.02
CA GLY A 23 18.71 10.69 -13.01
C GLY A 23 17.51 10.66 -13.96
N ILE A 24 16.41 10.00 -13.57
CA ILE A 24 15.20 9.87 -14.39
C ILE A 24 14.20 10.97 -14.02
N ASP A 25 13.78 11.74 -15.03
CA ASP A 25 12.76 12.78 -14.89
C ASP A 25 11.35 12.18 -14.73
N VAL A 26 10.56 12.75 -13.81
CA VAL A 26 9.19 12.31 -13.56
C VAL A 26 8.22 13.48 -13.42
N ILE A 27 6.99 13.27 -13.88
CA ILE A 27 5.85 14.12 -13.57
C ILE A 27 5.11 13.48 -12.39
N ALA A 28 4.93 14.23 -11.31
CA ALA A 28 4.24 13.76 -10.11
C ALA A 28 3.02 14.64 -9.83
N ILE A 29 1.84 14.02 -9.72
CA ILE A 29 0.62 14.78 -9.37
C ILE A 29 0.40 14.81 -7.87
N LYS A 30 -0.12 15.95 -7.40
CA LYS A 30 -0.52 16.17 -6.01
C LYS A 30 -1.81 16.99 -5.96
N ARG A 31 -2.51 16.90 -4.85
CA ARG A 31 -3.59 17.86 -4.55
C ARG A 31 -2.96 19.17 -4.08
N SER A 32 -3.70 20.27 -4.22
CA SER A 32 -3.29 21.58 -3.74
C SER A 32 -2.97 21.59 -2.24
N SER A 33 -3.70 20.80 -1.44
CA SER A 33 -3.49 20.62 0.00
C SER A 33 -2.41 19.61 0.38
N SER A 34 -1.83 18.88 -0.59
CA SER A 34 -0.80 17.88 -0.31
C SER A 34 0.52 18.55 0.05
N ILE A 35 1.20 17.98 1.06
CA ILE A 35 2.55 18.36 1.46
C ILE A 35 3.53 17.46 0.71
N ILE A 36 4.49 18.06 0.00
CA ILE A 36 5.56 17.33 -0.67
C ILE A 36 6.57 16.87 0.39
N PRO A 37 6.98 15.58 0.40
CA PRO A 37 8.01 15.09 1.31
C PRO A 37 9.32 15.88 1.17
N GLN A 38 9.98 16.20 2.28
CA GLN A 38 11.15 17.08 2.32
C GLN A 38 12.26 16.62 1.37
N GLN A 39 12.50 15.30 1.29
CA GLN A 39 13.51 14.71 0.41
C GLN A 39 13.25 14.89 -1.10
N LEU A 40 12.05 15.36 -1.48
CA LEU A 40 11.64 15.58 -2.87
C LEU A 40 11.49 17.07 -3.24
N LEU A 41 11.60 17.99 -2.28
CA LEU A 41 11.29 19.42 -2.51
C LEU A 41 12.24 20.12 -3.49
N SER A 42 13.50 19.70 -3.55
CA SER A 42 14.57 20.46 -4.22
C SER A 42 15.11 19.78 -5.48
N SER A 43 14.48 18.70 -5.96
CA SER A 43 14.93 18.03 -7.17
C SER A 43 14.37 18.70 -8.42
N SER A 44 15.24 19.12 -9.34
CA SER A 44 14.84 19.62 -10.67
C SER A 44 14.31 18.52 -11.60
N LEU A 45 14.49 17.25 -11.23
CA LEU A 45 14.02 16.09 -11.99
C LEU A 45 12.53 15.77 -11.73
N ILE A 46 11.85 16.56 -10.89
CA ILE A 46 10.44 16.36 -10.55
C ILE A 46 9.63 17.56 -11.03
N GLN A 47 8.72 17.31 -11.96
CA GLN A 47 7.67 18.25 -12.31
C GLN A 47 6.43 17.96 -11.46
N TRP A 48 6.17 18.79 -10.44
CA TRP A 48 4.96 18.71 -9.64
C TRP A 48 3.79 19.40 -10.33
N VAL A 49 2.68 18.67 -10.52
CA VAL A 49 1.45 19.22 -11.08
C VAL A 49 0.30 19.09 -10.07
N ASN A 50 -0.50 20.15 -9.93
CA ASN A 50 -1.71 20.08 -9.13
C ASN A 50 -2.81 19.41 -9.96
N ALA A 51 -3.26 18.24 -9.53
CA ALA A 51 -4.40 17.55 -10.12
C ALA A 51 -5.05 16.60 -9.11
N ASP A 52 -6.36 16.46 -9.19
CA ASP A 52 -7.12 15.42 -8.52
C ASP A 52 -7.37 14.24 -9.46
N ILE A 53 -7.12 13.01 -9.00
CA ILE A 53 -7.40 11.81 -9.82
C ILE A 53 -8.90 11.61 -10.07
N CYS A 54 -9.75 12.21 -9.24
CA CYS A 54 -11.19 12.23 -9.45
C CYS A 54 -11.64 13.30 -10.47
N ASN A 55 -10.74 14.16 -10.95
CA ASN A 55 -11.06 15.15 -11.99
C ASN A 55 -10.42 14.74 -13.32
N TYR A 56 -11.25 14.21 -14.23
CA TYR A 56 -10.80 13.76 -15.55
C TYR A 56 -10.09 14.85 -16.36
N PHE A 57 -10.64 16.07 -16.38
CA PHE A 57 -10.13 17.15 -17.23
C PHE A 57 -8.76 17.65 -16.76
N GLU A 58 -8.56 17.77 -15.44
CA GLU A 58 -7.24 18.09 -14.87
C GLU A 58 -6.20 17.03 -15.24
N LEU A 59 -6.58 15.75 -15.23
CA LEU A 59 -5.67 14.68 -15.65
C LEU A 59 -5.39 14.73 -17.16
N ALA A 60 -6.41 14.95 -17.99
CA ALA A 60 -6.28 14.97 -19.45
C ALA A 60 -5.26 16.02 -19.93
N GLU A 61 -5.19 17.18 -19.27
CA GLU A 61 -4.19 18.22 -19.56
C GLU A 61 -2.74 17.76 -19.34
N ILE A 62 -2.53 16.78 -18.47
CA ILE A 62 -1.20 16.26 -18.08
C ILE A 62 -0.76 15.10 -18.97
N PHE A 63 -1.71 14.36 -19.55
CA PHE A 63 -1.44 13.11 -20.26
C PHE A 63 -0.73 13.28 -21.61
N CYS A 64 -0.59 14.51 -22.11
CA CYS A 64 0.18 14.78 -23.33
C CYS A 64 1.62 14.23 -23.20
N ASN A 65 2.03 13.35 -24.12
CA ASN A 65 3.33 12.68 -24.15
C ASN A 65 3.67 11.79 -22.93
N ILE A 66 2.68 11.45 -22.09
CA ILE A 66 2.85 10.42 -21.07
C ILE A 66 2.87 9.05 -21.75
N THR A 67 3.89 8.24 -21.44
CA THR A 67 4.10 6.92 -22.03
C THR A 67 4.08 5.81 -20.98
N GLU A 68 4.32 6.17 -19.72
CA GLU A 68 4.39 5.25 -18.59
C GLU A 68 3.70 5.88 -17.39
N VAL A 69 2.82 5.12 -16.72
CA VAL A 69 2.08 5.58 -15.54
C VAL A 69 2.28 4.60 -14.40
N TYR A 70 2.80 5.10 -13.28
CA TYR A 70 2.75 4.41 -12.00
C TYR A 70 1.57 4.95 -11.18
N HIS A 71 0.53 4.14 -11.05
CA HIS A 71 -0.65 4.54 -10.30
C HIS A 71 -0.57 4.06 -8.85
N CYS A 72 -0.01 4.90 -7.97
CA CYS A 72 0.12 4.64 -6.53
C CYS A 72 -0.97 5.32 -5.69
N ALA A 73 -1.78 6.20 -6.29
CA ALA A 73 -2.82 6.93 -5.57
C ALA A 73 -3.91 5.99 -5.04
N ALA A 74 -4.17 6.07 -3.73
CA ALA A 74 -5.29 5.41 -3.09
C ALA A 74 -5.60 6.06 -1.75
N VAL A 75 -6.84 5.95 -1.31
CA VAL A 75 -7.27 6.18 0.08
C VAL A 75 -7.28 4.85 0.81
N VAL A 76 -6.58 4.81 1.95
CA VAL A 76 -6.60 3.67 2.89
C VAL A 76 -7.33 4.14 4.14
N SER A 77 -8.51 3.58 4.41
CA SER A 77 -9.26 3.83 5.63
C SER A 77 -10.06 2.60 6.06
N TYR A 78 -10.18 2.41 7.36
CA TYR A 78 -11.02 1.36 7.96
C TYR A 78 -12.21 1.96 8.72
N GLN A 79 -12.54 3.23 8.46
CA GLN A 79 -13.72 3.91 9.00
C GLN A 79 -14.91 3.72 8.05
N LYS A 80 -16.08 3.39 8.60
CA LYS A 80 -17.30 3.23 7.80
C LYS A 80 -17.67 4.49 7.02
N GLN A 81 -17.51 5.67 7.62
CA GLN A 81 -17.84 6.95 6.99
C GLN A 81 -16.94 7.31 5.79
N ASP A 82 -15.76 6.71 5.69
CA ASP A 82 -14.82 6.99 4.60
C ASP A 82 -15.08 6.06 3.39
N ALA A 83 -16.04 5.13 3.45
CA ALA A 83 -16.30 4.12 2.42
C ALA A 83 -16.62 4.72 1.05
N ALA A 84 -17.55 5.68 0.98
CA ALA A 84 -17.91 6.34 -0.28
C ALA A 84 -16.71 7.07 -0.91
N ASN A 85 -15.91 7.75 -0.08
CA ASN A 85 -14.69 8.41 -0.54
C ASN A 85 -13.63 7.41 -1.03
N MET A 86 -13.49 6.25 -0.38
CA MET A 86 -12.59 5.20 -0.87
C MET A 86 -13.03 4.66 -2.23
N ILE A 87 -14.32 4.44 -2.45
CA ILE A 87 -14.84 4.01 -3.76
C ILE A 87 -14.58 5.09 -4.82
N ASN A 88 -14.96 6.33 -4.55
CA ASN A 88 -14.76 7.45 -5.47
C ASN A 88 -13.28 7.61 -5.87
N VAL A 89 -12.37 7.59 -4.90
CA VAL A 89 -10.95 7.78 -5.19
C VAL A 89 -10.30 6.53 -5.79
N ASN A 90 -10.49 5.36 -5.17
CA ASN A 90 -9.79 4.14 -5.58
C ASN A 90 -10.38 3.58 -6.87
N ARG A 91 -11.71 3.50 -7.02
CA ARG A 91 -12.34 2.96 -8.24
C ARG A 91 -12.47 4.02 -9.32
N ASP A 92 -13.20 5.09 -9.04
CA ASP A 92 -13.58 6.06 -10.09
C ASP A 92 -12.35 6.86 -10.55
N GLY A 93 -11.46 7.25 -9.61
CA GLY A 93 -10.17 7.85 -9.95
C GLY A 93 -9.23 6.93 -10.73
N THR A 94 -9.21 5.62 -10.44
CA THR A 94 -8.47 4.64 -11.27
C THR A 94 -9.07 4.54 -12.67
N SER A 95 -10.40 4.67 -12.81
CA SER A 95 -11.08 4.63 -14.12
C SER A 95 -10.61 5.74 -15.05
N HIS A 96 -10.46 6.96 -14.54
CA HIS A 96 -9.90 8.07 -15.32
C HIS A 96 -8.48 7.77 -15.81
N ILE A 97 -7.62 7.24 -14.93
CA ILE A 97 -6.24 6.89 -15.28
C ILE A 97 -6.21 5.78 -16.34
N VAL A 98 -7.02 4.74 -16.18
CA VAL A 98 -7.12 3.65 -17.16
C VAL A 98 -7.58 4.18 -18.53
N ASN A 99 -8.62 5.01 -18.57
CA ASN A 99 -9.13 5.60 -19.82
C ASN A 99 -8.07 6.46 -20.51
N LEU A 100 -7.39 7.32 -19.75
CA LEU A 100 -6.33 8.16 -20.30
C LEU A 100 -5.11 7.35 -20.77
N CYS A 101 -4.78 6.25 -20.08
CA CYS A 101 -3.73 5.35 -20.56
C CYS A 101 -4.12 4.66 -21.87
N LEU A 102 -5.37 4.24 -22.02
CA LEU A 102 -5.90 3.69 -23.28
C LEU A 102 -5.84 4.72 -24.41
N GLU A 103 -6.35 5.93 -24.17
CA GLU A 103 -6.38 7.02 -25.16
C GLU A 103 -4.97 7.41 -25.65
N HIS A 104 -4.00 7.43 -24.75
CA HIS A 104 -2.63 7.85 -25.04
C HIS A 104 -1.65 6.70 -25.31
N ASN A 105 -2.13 5.45 -25.32
CA ASN A 105 -1.29 4.24 -25.42
C ASN A 105 -0.15 4.21 -24.37
N ALA A 106 -0.43 4.69 -23.16
CA ALA A 106 0.51 4.69 -22.06
C ALA A 106 0.46 3.35 -21.31
N ARG A 107 1.63 2.80 -20.97
CA ARG A 107 1.73 1.59 -20.16
C ARG A 107 1.44 1.90 -18.70
N LEU A 108 0.69 1.03 -18.02
CA LEU A 108 0.26 1.22 -16.63
C LEU A 108 0.87 0.17 -15.69
N VAL A 109 1.48 0.62 -14.59
CA VAL A 109 1.69 -0.20 -13.39
C VAL A 109 0.73 0.27 -12.30
N HIS A 110 -0.25 -0.57 -11.96
CA HIS A 110 -1.27 -0.27 -10.96
C HIS A 110 -0.91 -0.87 -9.59
N VAL A 111 -0.93 -0.07 -8.53
CA VAL A 111 -0.74 -0.54 -7.15
C VAL A 111 -2.08 -0.88 -6.49
N SER A 112 -2.42 -2.16 -6.58
CA SER A 112 -3.53 -2.76 -5.83
C SER A 112 -3.07 -3.11 -4.40
N SER A 113 -3.50 -4.24 -3.87
CA SER A 113 -3.19 -4.73 -2.53
C SER A 113 -3.46 -6.23 -2.46
N VAL A 114 -2.78 -6.95 -1.57
CA VAL A 114 -3.23 -8.30 -1.19
C VAL A 114 -4.66 -8.33 -0.63
N ALA A 115 -5.19 -7.18 -0.20
CA ALA A 115 -6.58 -7.01 0.21
C ALA A 115 -7.59 -7.06 -0.96
N ALA A 116 -7.14 -7.13 -2.21
CA ALA A 116 -7.99 -7.34 -3.39
C ALA A 116 -8.03 -8.82 -3.84
N LEU A 117 -7.34 -9.71 -3.12
CA LEU A 117 -7.24 -11.13 -3.45
C LEU A 117 -8.27 -11.96 -2.70
N GLY A 118 -8.51 -13.18 -3.21
CA GLY A 118 -9.33 -14.17 -2.54
C GLY A 118 -8.71 -14.72 -1.25
N SER A 119 -9.50 -15.54 -0.57
CA SER A 119 -9.11 -16.23 0.64
C SER A 119 -8.30 -17.50 0.35
N SER A 120 -7.41 -17.87 1.27
CA SER A 120 -6.62 -19.11 1.18
C SER A 120 -7.52 -20.34 1.13
N LYS A 121 -7.36 -21.16 0.08
CA LYS A 121 -7.98 -22.49 0.00
C LYS A 121 -7.01 -23.52 0.58
N ASN A 122 -7.49 -24.45 1.40
CA ASN A 122 -6.70 -25.58 1.94
C ASN A 122 -5.46 -25.22 2.79
N GLN A 123 -5.49 -24.10 3.53
CA GLN A 123 -4.39 -23.67 4.42
C GLN A 123 -3.05 -23.42 3.71
N THR A 124 -3.04 -23.22 2.39
CA THR A 124 -1.85 -22.79 1.66
C THR A 124 -1.78 -21.27 1.58
N PRO A 125 -0.59 -20.65 1.47
CA PRO A 125 -0.48 -19.21 1.27
C PRO A 125 -1.27 -18.76 0.04
N VAL A 126 -2.00 -17.64 0.16
CA VAL A 126 -2.76 -16.99 -0.91
C VAL A 126 -1.84 -16.66 -2.08
N SER A 127 -2.32 -16.96 -3.27
CA SER A 127 -1.64 -16.78 -4.55
C SER A 127 -2.49 -15.95 -5.51
N GLU A 128 -1.94 -15.57 -6.65
CA GLU A 128 -2.68 -14.86 -7.70
C GLU A 128 -3.81 -15.69 -8.33
N LYS A 129 -3.90 -16.99 -8.01
CA LYS A 129 -4.97 -17.91 -8.46
C LYS A 129 -6.17 -17.95 -7.49
N ASP A 130 -6.04 -17.34 -6.32
CA ASP A 130 -7.12 -17.24 -5.35
C ASP A 130 -8.00 -16.04 -5.71
N TYR A 131 -9.10 -16.33 -6.40
CA TYR A 131 -10.04 -15.32 -6.87
C TYR A 131 -10.93 -14.78 -5.75
N TRP A 132 -11.31 -13.52 -5.89
CA TRP A 132 -12.17 -12.82 -4.97
C TRP A 132 -13.55 -13.48 -4.85
N GLU A 133 -14.06 -13.58 -3.62
CA GLU A 133 -15.40 -14.06 -3.33
C GLU A 133 -16.08 -13.02 -2.43
N TYR A 134 -17.28 -12.58 -2.81
CA TYR A 134 -18.02 -11.60 -2.02
C TYR A 134 -18.57 -12.23 -0.75
N GLU A 135 -18.08 -11.77 0.40
CA GLU A 135 -18.58 -12.16 1.72
C GLU A 135 -19.13 -10.94 2.49
N PRO A 136 -20.15 -11.10 3.36
CA PRO A 136 -20.69 -10.02 4.20
C PRO A 136 -19.66 -9.38 5.15
N THR A 137 -18.54 -10.07 5.31
CA THR A 137 -17.47 -9.86 6.25
C THR A 137 -16.32 -9.00 5.74
N LEU A 138 -16.35 -8.65 4.45
CA LEU A 138 -15.30 -7.88 3.79
C LEU A 138 -15.29 -6.42 4.26
N SER A 139 -14.10 -5.88 4.46
CA SER A 139 -13.94 -4.45 4.78
C SER A 139 -14.20 -3.58 3.55
N ASN A 140 -14.68 -2.35 3.78
CA ASN A 140 -14.87 -1.37 2.69
C ASN A 140 -13.56 -1.05 1.96
N TYR A 141 -12.42 -1.11 2.66
CA TYR A 141 -11.11 -0.96 2.05
C TYR A 141 -10.82 -2.06 1.03
N ALA A 142 -11.04 -3.32 1.43
CA ALA A 142 -10.82 -4.49 0.58
C ALA A 142 -11.72 -4.45 -0.66
N ILE A 143 -13.01 -4.10 -0.49
CA ILE A 143 -13.94 -3.87 -1.60
C ILE A 143 -13.42 -2.77 -2.53
N SER A 144 -12.99 -1.62 -2.00
CA SER A 144 -12.49 -0.52 -2.84
C SER A 144 -11.24 -0.88 -3.65
N LYS A 145 -10.36 -1.72 -3.10
CA LYS A 145 -9.15 -2.20 -3.77
C LYS A 145 -9.45 -3.26 -4.82
N TYR A 146 -10.41 -4.15 -4.52
CA TYR A 146 -10.91 -5.10 -5.52
C TYR A 146 -11.57 -4.36 -6.69
N GLU A 147 -12.47 -3.41 -6.43
CA GLU A 147 -13.14 -2.65 -7.48
C GLU A 147 -12.17 -1.82 -8.32
N SER A 148 -11.13 -1.22 -7.71
CA SER A 148 -10.07 -0.52 -8.47
C SER A 148 -9.28 -1.47 -9.37
N GLU A 149 -8.94 -2.67 -8.88
CA GLU A 149 -8.26 -3.69 -9.67
C GLU A 149 -9.13 -4.16 -10.84
N MET A 150 -10.45 -4.29 -10.65
CA MET A 150 -11.35 -4.67 -11.73
C MET A 150 -11.45 -3.64 -12.86
N VAL A 151 -11.31 -2.36 -12.53
CA VAL A 151 -11.24 -1.29 -13.54
C VAL A 151 -9.99 -1.44 -14.41
N VAL A 152 -8.86 -1.89 -13.84
CA VAL A 152 -7.64 -2.17 -14.62
C VAL A 152 -7.80 -3.44 -15.46
N TRP A 153 -8.40 -4.50 -14.92
CA TRP A 153 -8.74 -5.69 -15.71
C TRP A 153 -9.66 -5.39 -16.88
N ARG A 154 -10.65 -4.50 -16.71
CA ARG A 154 -11.46 -3.97 -17.81
C ARG A 154 -10.57 -3.29 -18.85
N GLY A 155 -9.68 -2.39 -18.42
CA GLY A 155 -8.74 -1.72 -19.32
C GLY A 155 -7.89 -2.72 -20.11
N ILE A 156 -7.36 -3.75 -19.46
CA ILE A 156 -6.58 -4.81 -20.11
C ILE A 156 -7.41 -5.52 -21.18
N ALA A 157 -8.67 -5.85 -20.89
CA ALA A 157 -9.58 -6.44 -21.86
C ALA A 157 -9.91 -5.51 -23.04
N GLU A 158 -9.83 -4.19 -22.84
CA GLU A 158 -9.98 -3.15 -23.87
C GLU A 158 -8.67 -2.88 -24.64
N GLY A 159 -7.56 -3.55 -24.28
CA GLY A 159 -6.26 -3.44 -24.95
C GLY A 159 -5.20 -2.61 -24.21
N LEU A 160 -5.46 -2.23 -22.95
CA LEU A 160 -4.47 -1.52 -22.14
C LEU A 160 -3.26 -2.42 -21.85
N ASP A 161 -2.07 -1.90 -22.14
CA ASP A 161 -0.83 -2.50 -21.67
C ASP A 161 -0.63 -2.20 -20.17
N ALA A 162 -0.95 -3.16 -19.31
CA ALA A 162 -0.87 -2.97 -17.86
C ALA A 162 -0.35 -4.18 -17.08
N VAL A 163 0.26 -3.87 -15.94
CA VAL A 163 0.64 -4.83 -14.89
C VAL A 163 0.08 -4.36 -13.55
N ILE A 164 -0.50 -5.29 -12.80
CA ILE A 164 -1.02 -5.04 -11.46
C ILE A 164 -0.05 -5.58 -10.43
N VAL A 165 0.21 -4.81 -9.37
CA VAL A 165 0.98 -5.29 -8.21
C VAL A 165 0.11 -5.31 -6.95
N ASN A 166 0.20 -6.40 -6.19
CA ASN A 166 -0.54 -6.64 -4.96
C ASN A 166 0.47 -6.75 -3.81
N PRO A 167 1.00 -5.62 -3.31
CA PRO A 167 1.90 -5.66 -2.16
C PRO A 167 1.16 -6.13 -0.89
N SER A 168 1.88 -6.86 -0.05
CA SER A 168 1.47 -7.11 1.33
C SER A 168 1.64 -5.84 2.19
N VAL A 169 1.71 -5.95 3.52
CA VAL A 169 1.88 -4.76 4.36
C VAL A 169 3.25 -4.13 4.08
N ILE A 170 3.23 -2.97 3.43
CA ILE A 170 4.43 -2.21 3.10
C ILE A 170 4.98 -1.55 4.37
N ILE A 171 6.24 -1.80 4.70
CA ILE A 171 6.99 -1.16 5.79
C ILE A 171 8.26 -0.52 5.23
N GLY A 172 8.83 0.44 5.95
CA GLY A 172 10.07 1.11 5.52
C GLY A 172 10.32 2.41 6.28
N ALA A 173 11.56 2.89 6.23
CA ALA A 173 12.01 4.02 7.03
C ALA A 173 11.20 5.31 6.78
N SER A 174 10.76 5.53 5.55
CA SER A 174 9.95 6.70 5.15
C SER A 174 8.46 6.59 5.50
N SER A 175 8.01 5.56 6.23
CA SER A 175 6.59 5.32 6.56
C SER A 175 5.97 6.37 7.49
N GLY A 176 6.79 7.11 8.25
CA GLY A 176 6.33 8.08 9.23
C GLY A 176 5.52 7.44 10.37
N SER A 177 4.52 8.16 10.88
CA SER A 177 3.70 7.76 12.05
C SER A 177 2.27 7.34 11.72
N LYS A 178 1.92 7.24 10.42
CA LYS A 178 0.59 6.85 9.93
C LYS A 178 0.67 5.52 9.16
N GLY A 179 -0.48 4.90 8.90
CA GLY A 179 -0.53 3.62 8.18
C GLY A 179 0.27 2.54 8.91
N SER A 180 1.09 1.79 8.18
CA SER A 180 2.00 0.80 8.76
C SER A 180 3.03 1.41 9.71
N GLY A 181 3.44 2.66 9.51
CA GLY A 181 4.35 3.39 10.39
C GLY A 181 3.81 3.58 11.83
N ALA A 182 2.49 3.53 12.01
CA ALA A 182 1.86 3.68 13.33
C ALA A 182 2.24 2.58 14.33
N ILE A 183 2.59 1.38 13.84
CA ILE A 183 3.02 0.26 14.70
C ILE A 183 4.27 0.63 15.50
N PHE A 184 5.22 1.34 14.89
CA PHE A 184 6.47 1.76 15.52
C PHE A 184 6.24 2.88 16.54
N SER A 185 5.28 3.79 16.27
CA SER A 185 4.84 4.78 17.25
C SER A 185 4.24 4.11 18.50
N LEU A 186 3.42 3.06 18.32
CA LEU A 186 2.85 2.29 19.43
C LEU A 186 3.92 1.57 20.24
N ILE A 187 4.89 0.94 19.58
CA ILE A 187 6.05 0.30 20.25
C ILE A 187 6.82 1.33 21.08
N ASN A 188 7.11 2.50 20.50
CA ASN A 188 7.82 3.56 21.22
C ASN A 188 7.08 4.02 22.48
N LYS A 189 5.74 4.02 22.46
CA LYS A 189 4.85 4.34 23.58
C LYS A 189 4.64 3.18 24.58
N GLY A 190 5.32 2.05 24.41
CA GLY A 190 5.27 0.92 25.34
C GLY A 190 4.09 -0.02 25.11
N LEU A 191 3.79 -0.34 23.85
CA LEU A 191 2.77 -1.34 23.48
C LEU A 191 2.95 -2.66 24.23
N LYS A 192 1.93 -3.08 24.99
CA LYS A 192 1.94 -4.32 25.79
C LYS A 192 1.24 -5.50 25.12
N TYR A 193 0.43 -5.22 24.11
CA TYR A 193 -0.54 -6.13 23.51
C TYR A 193 -0.15 -6.48 22.08
N TYR A 194 -0.43 -7.71 21.66
CA TYR A 194 -0.30 -8.13 20.27
C TYR A 194 -1.52 -8.95 19.82
N PRO A 195 -2.00 -8.77 18.58
CA PRO A 195 -3.05 -9.61 18.01
C PRO A 195 -2.49 -10.98 17.64
N THR A 196 -3.30 -12.05 17.75
CA THR A 196 -2.84 -13.44 17.50
C THR A 196 -2.78 -13.85 16.01
N GLY A 197 -3.05 -12.93 15.09
CA GLY A 197 -3.00 -13.18 13.65
C GLY A 197 -1.57 -13.22 13.08
N THR A 198 -1.49 -13.37 11.76
CA THR A 198 -0.25 -13.30 10.97
C THR A 198 -0.35 -12.22 9.91
N VAL A 199 0.81 -11.79 9.41
CA VAL A 199 0.93 -10.70 8.46
C VAL A 199 2.00 -11.03 7.42
N GLY A 200 1.74 -10.66 6.17
CA GLY A 200 2.76 -10.58 5.14
C GLY A 200 3.35 -9.17 5.14
N VAL A 201 4.68 -9.05 5.08
CA VAL A 201 5.36 -7.76 5.03
C VAL A 201 6.36 -7.68 3.88
N VAL A 202 6.55 -6.47 3.37
CA VAL A 202 7.55 -6.16 2.34
C VAL A 202 8.09 -4.75 2.52
N ASP A 203 9.36 -4.54 2.16
CA ASP A 203 9.97 -3.23 2.19
C ASP A 203 9.45 -2.34 1.05
N VAL A 204 9.20 -1.06 1.34
CA VAL A 204 8.76 -0.06 0.36
C VAL A 204 9.74 0.12 -0.81
N GLU A 205 11.04 0.02 -0.56
CA GLU A 205 12.08 0.13 -1.58
C GLU A 205 12.02 -1.07 -2.53
N ASP A 206 11.78 -2.26 -1.99
CA ASP A 206 11.61 -3.48 -2.78
C ASP A 206 10.37 -3.39 -3.68
N VAL A 207 9.24 -2.91 -3.15
CA VAL A 207 8.02 -2.70 -3.94
C VAL A 207 8.28 -1.73 -5.09
N ALA A 208 8.92 -0.59 -4.83
CA ALA A 208 9.26 0.39 -5.85
C ALA A 208 10.23 -0.17 -6.91
N ASN A 209 11.26 -0.93 -6.49
CA ASN A 209 12.19 -1.60 -7.38
C ASN A 209 11.49 -2.60 -8.32
N ILE A 210 10.61 -3.42 -7.77
CA ILE A 210 9.84 -4.41 -8.53
C ILE A 210 8.90 -3.71 -9.52
N MET A 211 8.22 -2.63 -9.11
CA MET A 211 7.39 -1.85 -10.01
C MET A 211 8.19 -1.29 -11.20
N ARG A 212 9.39 -0.76 -10.95
CA ARG A 212 10.28 -0.26 -12.02
C ARG A 212 10.67 -1.37 -12.99
N TYR A 213 11.03 -2.55 -12.47
CA TYR A 213 11.33 -3.71 -13.30
C TYR A 213 10.14 -4.15 -14.16
N LEU A 214 8.95 -4.24 -13.57
CA LEU A 214 7.73 -4.65 -14.29
C LEU A 214 7.31 -3.62 -15.34
N MET A 215 7.51 -2.33 -15.09
CA MET A 215 7.30 -1.29 -16.10
C MET A 215 8.24 -1.48 -17.30
N ALA A 216 9.52 -1.71 -17.05
CA ALA A 216 10.53 -1.88 -18.11
C ALA A 216 10.37 -3.19 -18.91
N THR A 217 9.76 -4.22 -18.30
CA THR A 217 9.62 -5.56 -18.92
C THR A 217 8.34 -5.65 -19.75
N LYS A 218 8.37 -5.08 -20.96
CA LYS A 218 7.19 -5.00 -21.86
C LYS A 218 6.59 -6.34 -22.27
N SER A 219 7.35 -7.43 -22.18
CA SER A 219 6.82 -8.79 -22.44
C SER A 219 5.86 -9.29 -21.37
N ILE A 220 5.81 -8.65 -20.20
CA ILE A 220 4.87 -8.95 -19.13
C ILE A 220 3.73 -7.93 -19.22
N SER A 221 2.53 -8.38 -19.58
CA SER A 221 1.33 -7.55 -19.64
C SER A 221 0.10 -8.40 -19.38
N GLY A 222 -0.97 -7.79 -18.87
CA GLY A 222 -2.19 -8.51 -18.51
C GLY A 222 -2.02 -9.43 -17.31
N GLU A 223 -1.06 -9.10 -16.43
CA GLU A 223 -0.67 -9.94 -15.30
C GLU A 223 -0.79 -9.18 -13.98
N ARG A 224 -1.07 -9.92 -12.90
CA ARG A 224 -0.93 -9.45 -11.51
C ARG A 224 0.15 -10.20 -10.76
N PHE A 225 0.82 -9.54 -9.81
CA PHE A 225 1.88 -10.13 -8.98
C PHE A 225 1.74 -9.76 -7.51
N ILE A 226 1.78 -10.77 -6.64
CA ILE A 226 1.93 -10.58 -5.20
C ILE A 226 3.36 -10.16 -4.90
N ILE A 227 3.51 -9.04 -4.20
CA ILE A 227 4.79 -8.56 -3.69
C ILE A 227 4.81 -8.77 -2.17
N ASN A 228 5.47 -9.84 -1.74
CA ASN A 228 5.56 -10.23 -0.34
C ASN A 228 6.95 -10.81 -0.06
N ASN A 229 7.62 -10.31 0.98
CA ASN A 229 8.94 -10.79 1.38
C ASN A 229 8.83 -11.95 2.39
N VAL A 230 8.15 -11.70 3.52
CA VAL A 230 8.03 -12.68 4.60
C VAL A 230 6.62 -12.72 5.18
N ASN A 231 6.18 -13.91 5.56
CA ASN A 231 4.97 -14.13 6.35
C ASN A 231 5.38 -14.47 7.78
N LEU A 232 4.85 -13.76 8.77
CA LEU A 232 5.18 -13.98 10.18
C LEU A 232 3.99 -13.66 11.09
N SER A 233 4.02 -14.13 12.33
CA SER A 233 3.02 -13.72 13.31
C SER A 233 3.17 -12.24 13.67
N ASN A 234 2.06 -11.59 14.02
CA ASN A 234 2.11 -10.21 14.53
C ASN A 234 2.97 -10.12 15.80
N LYS A 235 3.00 -11.20 16.60
CA LYS A 235 3.90 -11.33 17.75
C LYS A 235 5.37 -11.21 17.32
N GLU A 236 5.81 -12.05 16.38
CA GLU A 236 7.21 -12.05 15.91
C GLU A 236 7.61 -10.71 15.30
N LEU A 237 6.72 -10.08 14.51
CA LEU A 237 6.97 -8.76 13.94
C LEU A 237 7.20 -7.72 15.05
N LEU A 238 6.29 -7.69 16.05
CA LEU A 238 6.37 -6.75 17.15
C LEU A 238 7.56 -7.01 18.07
N GLU A 239 7.93 -8.28 18.31
CA GLU A 239 9.12 -8.66 19.06
C GLU A 239 10.40 -8.19 18.37
N LYS A 240 10.55 -8.48 17.07
CA LYS A 240 11.70 -8.03 16.27
C LYS A 240 11.79 -6.51 16.21
N ALA A 241 10.67 -5.82 15.97
CA ALA A 241 10.62 -4.36 15.93
C ALA A 241 10.96 -3.74 17.30
N SER A 242 10.43 -4.30 18.40
CA SER A 242 10.74 -3.81 19.75
C SER A 242 12.21 -3.97 20.09
N ALA A 243 12.83 -5.09 19.69
CA ALA A 243 14.25 -5.35 19.92
C ALA A 243 15.15 -4.30 19.23
N VAL A 244 14.91 -3.99 17.95
CA VAL A 244 15.73 -3.00 17.24
C VAL A 244 15.48 -1.56 17.73
N MET A 245 14.31 -1.28 18.30
CA MET A 245 13.98 0.03 18.89
C MET A 245 14.44 0.17 20.34
N GLY A 246 15.02 -0.88 20.96
CA GLY A 246 15.40 -0.87 22.37
C GLY A 246 14.21 -0.75 23.33
N LYS A 247 13.04 -1.31 22.96
CA LYS A 247 11.80 -1.27 23.75
C LYS A 247 11.40 -2.66 24.23
N ALA A 248 10.58 -2.73 25.28
CA ALA A 248 10.04 -3.98 25.77
C ALA A 248 9.03 -4.56 24.76
N ALA A 249 9.20 -5.84 24.42
CA ALA A 249 8.27 -6.53 23.53
C ALA A 249 6.88 -6.72 24.18
N PRO A 250 5.79 -6.67 23.39
CA PRO A 250 4.45 -6.93 23.90
C PRO A 250 4.30 -8.40 24.30
N LYS A 251 3.73 -8.64 25.49
CA LYS A 251 3.61 -9.99 26.08
C LYS A 251 2.17 -10.50 26.14
N ILE A 252 1.19 -9.62 25.97
CA ILE A 252 -0.22 -9.94 26.20
C ILE A 252 -0.89 -10.23 24.85
N ALA A 253 -1.22 -11.50 24.61
CA ALA A 253 -2.00 -11.90 23.45
C ALA A 253 -3.43 -11.36 23.56
N VAL A 254 -3.94 -10.77 22.47
CA VAL A 254 -5.32 -10.32 22.37
C VAL A 254 -6.05 -11.21 21.37
N SER A 255 -7.05 -11.94 21.86
CA SER A 255 -7.86 -12.82 21.01
C SER A 255 -8.72 -12.00 20.04
N PRO A 256 -9.17 -12.58 18.91
CA PRO A 256 -10.05 -11.90 17.96
C PRO A 256 -11.32 -11.34 18.63
N THR A 257 -11.88 -12.10 19.58
CA THR A 257 -13.06 -11.69 20.36
C THR A 257 -12.76 -10.46 21.21
N LEU A 258 -11.61 -10.44 21.90
CA LEU A 258 -11.20 -9.31 22.74
C LEU A 258 -10.86 -8.08 21.89
N LEU A 259 -10.27 -8.26 20.70
CA LEU A 259 -10.05 -7.19 19.72
C LEU A 259 -11.37 -6.61 19.19
N HIS A 260 -12.37 -7.45 18.93
CA HIS A 260 -13.69 -6.98 18.48
C HIS A 260 -14.40 -6.17 19.56
N ILE A 261 -14.30 -6.59 20.83
CA ILE A 261 -14.82 -5.86 21.99
C ILE A 261 -14.09 -4.52 22.14
N ALA A 262 -12.76 -4.54 22.10
CA ALA A 262 -11.93 -3.34 22.20
C ALA A 262 -12.20 -2.36 21.04
N ALA A 263 -12.36 -2.84 19.81
CA ALA A 263 -12.71 -2.02 18.65
C ALA A 263 -14.10 -1.40 18.77
N THR A 264 -15.06 -2.16 19.29
CA THR A 264 -16.41 -1.66 19.56
C THR A 264 -16.34 -0.54 20.59
N LEU A 265 -15.70 -0.77 21.74
CA LEU A 265 -15.52 0.23 22.79
C LEU A 265 -14.76 1.47 22.31
N ALA A 266 -13.69 1.29 21.53
CA ALA A 266 -12.91 2.39 20.97
C ALA A 266 -13.75 3.24 19.99
N THR A 267 -14.62 2.61 19.20
CA THR A 267 -15.56 3.32 18.31
C THR A 267 -16.59 4.11 19.12
N TRP A 268 -17.11 3.55 20.22
CA TRP A 268 -18.02 4.25 21.13
C TRP A 268 -17.35 5.45 21.81
N VAL A 269 -16.13 5.29 22.33
CA VAL A 269 -15.38 6.38 22.97
C VAL A 269 -15.03 7.47 21.96
N ALA A 270 -14.62 7.09 20.75
CA ALA A 270 -14.30 8.03 19.67
C ALA A 270 -15.55 8.83 19.22
N ALA A 271 -16.72 8.19 19.17
CA ALA A 271 -17.99 8.87 18.90
C ALA A 271 -18.37 9.90 19.98
N ILE A 272 -18.14 9.58 21.26
CA ILE A 272 -18.37 10.52 22.37
C ILE A 272 -17.37 11.70 22.32
N LYS A 273 -16.13 11.46 21.88
CA LYS A 273 -15.07 12.48 21.77
C LYS A 273 -15.05 13.23 20.44
N ASN A 274 -15.92 12.87 19.50
CA ASN A 274 -15.91 13.35 18.12
C ASN A 274 -14.53 13.19 17.42
N GLU A 275 -13.81 12.11 17.77
CA GLU A 275 -12.50 11.74 17.22
C GLU A 275 -12.63 10.50 16.30
N LYS A 276 -11.61 10.22 15.48
CA LYS A 276 -11.55 8.96 14.70
C LYS A 276 -10.87 7.87 15.53
N SER A 277 -11.51 6.70 15.69
CA SER A 277 -10.90 5.55 16.39
C SER A 277 -9.81 4.91 15.54
N THR A 278 -8.60 4.75 16.08
CA THR A 278 -7.52 4.00 15.40
C THR A 278 -7.74 2.48 15.40
N LEU A 279 -8.67 1.98 16.23
CA LEU A 279 -9.05 0.56 16.31
C LEU A 279 -10.53 0.40 15.90
N THR A 280 -10.77 -0.03 14.66
CA THR A 280 -12.10 -0.32 14.12
C THR A 280 -12.34 -1.83 14.03
N LYS A 281 -13.59 -2.25 13.81
CA LYS A 281 -13.92 -3.68 13.66
C LYS A 281 -13.14 -4.32 12.49
N ASP A 282 -12.99 -3.58 11.40
CA ASP A 282 -12.28 -4.03 10.20
C ASP A 282 -10.77 -4.15 10.46
N SER A 283 -10.16 -3.18 11.15
CA SER A 283 -8.73 -3.26 11.50
C SER A 283 -8.44 -4.35 12.53
N ALA A 284 -9.34 -4.54 13.50
CA ALA A 284 -9.27 -5.62 14.49
C ALA A 284 -9.32 -7.00 13.82
N ARG A 285 -10.26 -7.20 12.89
CA ARG A 285 -10.38 -8.43 12.10
C ARG A 285 -9.13 -8.68 11.27
N ALA A 286 -8.71 -7.71 10.46
CA ALA A 286 -7.53 -7.83 9.60
C ALA A 286 -6.27 -8.22 10.39
N SER A 287 -6.10 -7.66 11.59
CA SER A 287 -4.96 -8.00 12.47
C SER A 287 -5.06 -9.38 13.14
N SER A 288 -6.26 -9.96 13.18
CA SER A 288 -6.54 -11.25 13.84
C SER A 288 -6.50 -12.44 12.89
N GLU A 289 -6.62 -12.19 11.58
CA GLU A 289 -6.63 -13.22 10.56
C GLU A 289 -5.25 -13.88 10.42
N LYS A 290 -5.25 -15.19 10.12
CA LYS A 290 -4.04 -15.94 9.81
C LYS A 290 -3.82 -15.90 8.30
N LEU A 291 -3.18 -14.84 7.85
CA LEU A 291 -2.88 -14.57 6.45
C LEU A 291 -1.44 -14.99 6.12
N ALA A 292 -1.26 -15.61 4.96
CA ALA A 292 0.04 -15.88 4.36
C ALA A 292 -0.09 -15.70 2.85
N TYR A 293 0.94 -15.11 2.23
CA TYR A 293 0.94 -14.80 0.79
C TYR A 293 2.17 -15.41 0.09
N SER A 294 1.96 -15.99 -1.08
CA SER A 294 3.01 -16.56 -1.92
C SER A 294 3.48 -15.53 -2.95
N ALA A 295 4.79 -15.29 -3.00
CA ALA A 295 5.43 -14.48 -4.05
C ALA A 295 6.06 -15.36 -5.16
N ALA A 296 5.69 -16.64 -5.24
CA ALA A 296 6.34 -17.61 -6.13
C ALA A 296 6.23 -17.21 -7.62
N LYS A 297 5.10 -16.65 -8.04
CA LYS A 297 4.90 -16.17 -9.42
C LYS A 297 5.88 -15.06 -9.78
N LEU A 298 6.07 -14.08 -8.89
CA LEU A 298 7.01 -13.00 -9.11
C LEU A 298 8.46 -13.50 -9.17
N GLN A 299 8.82 -14.44 -8.30
CA GLN A 299 10.18 -15.02 -8.27
C GLN A 299 10.56 -15.77 -9.55
N GLN A 300 9.58 -16.26 -10.31
CA GLN A 300 9.80 -16.90 -11.62
C GLN A 300 10.13 -15.90 -12.72
N VAL A 301 9.56 -14.69 -12.67
CA VAL A 301 9.77 -13.65 -13.70
C VAL A 301 10.90 -12.67 -13.35
N LEU A 302 11.21 -12.57 -12.06
CA LEU A 302 12.25 -11.72 -11.52
C LEU A 302 12.93 -12.46 -10.36
N PRO A 303 14.17 -12.95 -10.53
CA PRO A 303 14.96 -13.51 -9.43
C PRO A 303 15.48 -12.37 -8.53
N PHE A 304 14.55 -11.65 -7.91
CA PHE A 304 14.79 -10.55 -6.99
C PHE A 304 15.19 -11.11 -5.62
N LYS A 305 16.21 -10.50 -5.02
CA LYS A 305 16.53 -10.74 -3.61
C LYS A 305 15.95 -9.60 -2.79
N TYR A 306 14.89 -9.90 -2.04
CA TYR A 306 14.30 -8.97 -1.09
C TYR A 306 15.32 -8.51 -0.03
N LYS A 307 15.18 -7.26 0.39
CA LYS A 307 15.84 -6.72 1.58
C LYS A 307 15.42 -7.55 2.79
N SER A 308 16.35 -7.87 3.69
CA SER A 308 15.99 -8.66 4.88
C SER A 308 15.11 -7.83 5.82
N LEU A 309 14.09 -8.47 6.41
CA LEU A 309 13.22 -7.82 7.39
C LEU A 309 14.02 -7.15 8.52
N ASP A 310 15.07 -7.80 9.01
CA ASP A 310 15.90 -7.27 10.08
C ASP A 310 16.63 -5.97 9.68
N LEU A 311 17.04 -5.82 8.41
CA LEU A 311 17.64 -4.58 7.92
C LEU A 311 16.58 -3.47 7.80
N THR A 312 15.43 -3.77 7.20
CA THR A 312 14.30 -2.84 7.11
C THR A 312 13.90 -2.30 8.49
N LEU A 313 13.76 -3.19 9.48
CA LEU A 313 13.40 -2.80 10.86
C LEU A 313 14.47 -1.91 11.51
N LYS A 314 15.76 -2.18 11.27
CA LYS A 314 16.86 -1.35 11.78
C LYS A 314 16.82 0.07 11.21
N GLU A 315 16.61 0.23 9.91
CA GLU A 315 16.51 1.55 9.28
C GLU A 315 15.29 2.33 9.77
N ILE A 316 14.16 1.66 9.95
CA ILE A 316 12.97 2.26 10.57
C ILE A 316 13.28 2.78 11.98
N ALA A 317 13.95 1.96 12.80
CA ALA A 317 14.33 2.34 14.17
C ALA A 317 15.30 3.53 14.20
N GLN A 318 16.26 3.58 13.26
CA GLN A 318 17.18 4.70 13.11
C GLN A 318 16.46 5.99 12.76
N GLN A 319 15.55 5.94 11.77
CA GLN A 319 14.76 7.11 11.36
C GLN A 319 13.89 7.64 12.51
N TYR A 320 13.27 6.74 13.30
CA TYR A 320 12.47 7.14 14.46
C TYR A 320 13.31 7.84 15.54
N SER A 321 14.54 7.39 15.75
CA SER A 321 15.46 7.98 16.72
C SER A 321 15.86 9.40 16.32
N GLN A 322 16.12 9.63 15.03
CA GLN A 322 16.46 10.96 14.49
C GLN A 322 15.29 11.94 14.51
N SER A 323 14.05 11.44 14.46
CA SER A 323 12.83 12.27 14.44
C SER A 323 12.36 12.71 15.83
N THR A 324 12.95 12.17 16.90
CA THR A 324 12.55 12.41 18.31
C THR A 324 13.54 13.33 19.06
N ILE A 325 14.62 13.73 18.39
CA ILE A 325 15.60 14.73 18.83
C ILE A 325 15.22 16.08 18.23
#